data_AF-A0A314V0R7-F1
#
_entry.id   AF-A0A314V0R7-F1
#
_cell.length_a   1.000
_cell.length_b   1.000
_cell.length_c   1.000
_cell.angle_alpha   90.00
_cell.angle_beta   90.00
_cell.angle_gamma   90.00
#
_symmetry.space_group_name_H-M   'P 1'
#
loop_
_entity.id
_entity.type
_entity.pdbx_description
1 polymer ?
#
loop_
_entity_poly.entity_id
_entity_poly.type
_entity_poly.pdbx_seq_one_letter_code
_entity_poly.pdbx_strand_id
1 'polypeptide(L)'
;MSENRLRLVVKDDTIHFLFLPHQCQSIRMSRKGKYPQSSHSPSSGLGGVCSTQCSKGQKRFTMNNLSSFTTLDSNPLFKPRSFGPYLHGPIHLQRPRNVVVCSVKPSVATPSPLSVSGSPNQGLSRIESLTQVSGVLGCQWGDEGKGKLVDILAEHFDIVARCQGGANAGHTIYNAEGKKFALHLVPSGILNEETLCVIGNGVVVHLPGLFKEIDGLESNGVSCKGRILVSDRAHLLFDFHQAVDGLRESELAKSFIGTTKRGIGPCYSNKVIRNGIRVSDLRHMDTFPQKLDLLLSDAAARFRGFDYGPHVLKEEVEKYKRFAERLEPFIADTVLVVNEAISEKKKILVEGGQATMLDIDFGTYPFVTSSSPSAGGICTGLGIAPRALGDLVGVVSRMLLL
;
A
#
# COMPACT_ATOMS: atom_id res chain seq x y z
N MET A 1 7.11 -17.74 34.83
CA MET A 1 5.69 -17.78 35.26
C MET A 1 5.08 -16.45 34.83
N SER A 2 4.14 -16.32 33.90
CA SER A 2 3.07 -17.18 33.39
C SER A 2 2.99 -17.14 31.85
N GLU A 3 2.71 -18.27 31.22
CA GLU A 3 2.48 -18.40 29.77
C GLU A 3 1.27 -17.57 29.31
N ASN A 4 1.47 -16.61 28.41
CA ASN A 4 0.38 -16.03 27.62
C ASN A 4 0.05 -16.97 26.45
N ARG A 5 -0.69 -18.06 26.71
CA ARG A 5 -1.25 -18.89 25.64
C ARG A 5 -2.44 -18.17 25.02
N LEU A 6 -2.30 -17.69 23.78
CA LEU A 6 -3.46 -17.33 22.96
C LEU A 6 -4.19 -18.61 22.57
N ARG A 7 -5.52 -18.62 22.76
CA ARG A 7 -6.39 -19.64 22.15
C ARG A 7 -7.04 -19.06 20.90
N LEU A 8 -6.75 -19.69 19.78
CA LEU A 8 -7.46 -19.52 18.53
C LEU A 8 -8.82 -20.21 18.69
N VAL A 9 -9.91 -19.44 18.63
CA VAL A 9 -11.26 -19.99 18.77
C VAL A 9 -12.04 -19.67 17.51
N VAL A 10 -12.52 -20.72 16.87
CA VAL A 10 -13.34 -20.63 15.68
C VAL A 10 -14.80 -20.68 16.13
N LYS A 11 -15.60 -19.69 15.71
CA LYS A 11 -17.05 -19.69 15.94
C LYS A 11 -17.76 -19.07 14.74
N ASP A 12 -18.77 -19.76 14.23
CA ASP A 12 -19.68 -19.29 13.18
C ASP A 12 -18.91 -18.73 11.96
N ASP A 13 -18.01 -19.55 11.40
CA ASP A 13 -17.16 -19.22 10.24
C ASP A 13 -16.21 -18.03 10.40
N THR A 14 -16.03 -17.55 11.62
CA THR A 14 -15.10 -16.46 11.94
C THR A 14 -13.99 -16.97 12.86
N ILE A 15 -12.74 -16.57 12.59
CA ILE A 15 -11.59 -16.82 13.48
C ILE A 15 -11.58 -15.72 14.56
N HIS A 16 -11.71 -16.11 15.82
CA HIS A 16 -11.63 -15.21 16.98
C HIS A 16 -10.31 -15.41 17.72
N PHE A 17 -9.62 -14.30 18.00
CA PHE A 17 -8.45 -14.30 18.88
C PHE A 17 -8.89 -13.92 20.30
N LEU A 18 -8.88 -14.89 21.22
CA LEU A 18 -9.18 -14.65 22.63
C LEU A 18 -7.89 -14.32 23.40
N PHE A 19 -7.77 -13.06 23.82
CA PHE A 19 -6.85 -12.66 24.87
C PHE A 19 -7.53 -12.91 26.22
N LEU A 20 -6.91 -13.73 27.08
CA LEU A 20 -7.32 -13.84 28.48
C LEU A 20 -6.76 -12.63 29.25
N PRO A 21 -7.61 -11.74 29.80
CA PRO A 21 -7.11 -10.61 30.56
C PRO A 21 -6.71 -11.05 31.98
N HIS A 22 -5.46 -10.86 32.36
CA HIS A 22 -5.11 -10.66 33.76
C HIS A 22 -5.09 -9.15 34.05
N GLN A 23 -6.05 -8.75 34.90
CA GLN A 23 -6.14 -7.51 35.68
C GLN A 23 -5.62 -6.19 35.04
N CYS A 24 -6.56 -5.42 34.50
CA CYS A 24 -6.40 -3.96 34.38
C CYS A 24 -6.25 -3.34 35.78
N GLN A 25 -5.05 -2.89 36.14
CA GLN A 25 -4.92 -1.78 37.08
C GLN A 25 -5.21 -0.49 36.32
N SER A 26 -6.21 0.27 36.79
CA SER A 26 -6.58 1.56 36.21
C SER A 26 -5.42 2.56 36.36
N ILE A 27 -4.82 2.99 35.25
CA ILE A 27 -3.99 4.20 35.25
C ILE A 27 -4.94 5.39 35.08
N ARG A 28 -5.28 6.03 36.20
CA ARG A 28 -6.01 7.29 36.23
C ARG A 28 -5.04 8.43 35.89
N MET A 29 -5.07 8.92 34.66
CA MET A 29 -4.32 10.13 34.29
C MET A 29 -4.93 11.35 35.00
N SER A 30 -4.24 11.83 36.03
CA SER A 30 -4.54 13.10 36.72
C SER A 30 -3.92 14.26 35.94
N ARG A 31 -4.76 15.20 35.48
CA ARG A 31 -4.31 16.50 34.96
C ARG A 31 -3.68 17.29 36.11
N LYS A 32 -2.35 17.43 36.11
CA LYS A 32 -1.64 18.51 36.82
C LYS A 32 -0.89 19.37 35.81
N GLY A 33 -1.57 20.39 35.29
CA GLY A 33 -0.91 21.56 34.70
C GLY A 33 -0.71 22.60 35.80
N LYS A 34 0.54 22.86 36.19
CA LYS A 34 0.93 24.04 36.97
C LYS A 34 1.15 25.20 36.00
N TYR A 35 0.36 26.26 36.13
CA TYR A 35 0.71 27.59 35.61
C TYR A 35 1.74 28.25 36.55
N PRO A 36 2.71 29.02 36.03
CA PRO A 36 3.23 30.17 36.74
C PRO A 36 2.48 31.43 36.31
N GLN A 37 2.06 32.22 37.29
CA GLN A 37 1.61 33.60 37.10
C GLN A 37 2.81 34.51 36.85
N SER A 38 2.65 35.48 35.95
CA SER A 38 3.34 36.77 36.07
C SER A 38 2.44 37.88 35.52
N SER A 39 2.10 38.79 36.43
CA SER A 39 1.45 40.08 36.26
C SER A 39 2.25 41.04 35.39
N HIS A 40 1.60 41.75 34.47
CA HIS A 40 1.55 43.21 34.42
C HIS A 40 0.93 43.71 33.10
N SER A 41 -0.09 44.56 33.25
CA SER A 41 -0.53 45.61 32.33
C SER A 41 -0.37 46.95 33.10
N PRO A 42 -0.49 48.18 32.52
CA PRO A 42 -1.19 48.50 31.27
C PRO A 42 -0.62 49.67 30.42
N SER A 43 -1.30 49.93 29.29
CA SER A 43 -1.81 51.25 28.84
C SER A 43 -1.36 51.80 27.47
N SER A 44 -2.40 52.26 26.72
CA SER A 44 -2.44 53.27 25.63
C SER A 44 -1.65 53.01 24.35
N GLY A 45 -2.10 53.32 23.12
CA GLY A 45 -3.29 54.00 22.62
C GLY A 45 -3.00 54.51 21.18
N LEU A 46 -4.06 54.59 20.37
CA LEU A 46 -4.26 55.49 19.20
C LEU A 46 -3.44 55.31 17.91
N GLY A 47 -4.16 55.41 16.78
CA GLY A 47 -3.66 56.10 15.57
C GLY A 47 -3.85 55.34 14.25
N GLY A 48 -4.87 55.72 13.47
CA GLY A 48 -5.01 55.34 12.07
C GLY A 48 -4.45 56.38 11.08
N VAL A 49 -4.73 56.12 9.79
CA VAL A 49 -4.75 57.01 8.61
C VAL A 49 -3.53 56.98 7.66
N CYS A 50 -3.76 56.33 6.51
CA CYS A 50 -3.67 56.81 5.12
C CYS A 50 -2.46 57.69 4.66
N SER A 51 -1.72 57.23 3.63
CA SER A 51 -1.84 57.69 2.21
C SER A 51 -0.54 57.56 1.38
N THR A 52 -0.74 57.06 0.15
CA THR A 52 -0.06 57.37 -1.14
C THR A 52 1.48 57.35 -1.28
N GLN A 53 2.00 56.54 -2.21
CA GLN A 53 2.40 57.02 -3.55
C GLN A 53 2.81 55.88 -4.51
N CYS A 54 2.76 56.24 -5.80
CA CYS A 54 2.72 55.43 -7.00
C CYS A 54 3.98 55.65 -7.86
N SER A 55 4.49 54.64 -8.55
CA SER A 55 5.12 54.75 -9.89
C SER A 55 5.19 53.35 -10.53
N LYS A 56 4.40 53.09 -11.58
CA LYS A 56 4.68 53.21 -13.03
C LYS A 56 5.73 52.23 -13.59
N GLY A 57 5.28 51.35 -14.47
CA GLY A 57 6.11 50.50 -15.33
C GLY A 57 5.30 49.60 -16.26
N GLN A 58 4.62 50.19 -17.24
CA GLN A 58 3.98 49.49 -18.38
C GLN A 58 5.05 49.00 -19.37
N LYS A 59 4.91 47.77 -19.88
CA LYS A 59 5.43 47.38 -21.20
C LYS A 59 4.31 46.74 -22.03
N ARG A 60 3.95 47.43 -23.11
CA ARG A 60 3.15 46.99 -24.25
C ARG A 60 4.03 46.11 -25.14
N PHE A 61 3.47 45.03 -25.69
CA PHE A 61 3.93 44.44 -26.95
C PHE A 61 2.76 44.33 -27.92
N THR A 62 3.06 44.70 -29.16
CA THR A 62 2.18 44.97 -30.30
C THR A 62 1.78 43.70 -31.05
N MET A 63 0.50 43.61 -31.44
CA MET A 63 0.04 42.76 -32.54
C MET A 63 0.25 43.49 -33.87
N ASN A 64 0.73 42.78 -34.89
CA ASN A 64 0.54 43.13 -36.29
C ASN A 64 0.00 41.90 -37.06
N ASN A 65 -1.10 42.15 -37.77
CA ASN A 65 -1.73 41.30 -38.79
C ASN A 65 -0.84 41.16 -40.03
N LEU A 66 -0.96 40.05 -40.78
CA LEU A 66 -1.59 40.06 -42.10
C LEU A 66 -1.81 38.63 -42.64
N SER A 67 -3.04 38.44 -43.11
CA SER A 67 -3.56 37.32 -43.90
C SER A 67 -3.12 37.43 -45.37
N SER A 68 -3.10 36.31 -46.11
CA SER A 68 -3.79 36.17 -47.40
C SER A 68 -3.59 34.81 -48.09
N PHE A 69 -4.73 34.20 -48.45
CA PHE A 69 -5.09 33.49 -49.72
C PHE A 69 -4.31 32.20 -50.09
N THR A 70 -4.87 31.08 -50.57
CA THR A 70 -6.21 30.68 -51.07
C THR A 70 -6.23 29.18 -51.40
N THR A 71 -7.28 28.47 -50.95
CA THR A 71 -8.19 27.55 -51.69
C THR A 71 -7.73 26.78 -52.94
N LEU A 72 -8.18 25.51 -53.02
CA LEU A 72 -8.74 24.73 -54.16
C LEU A 72 -8.59 23.23 -53.78
N ASP A 73 -9.51 22.29 -54.01
CA ASP A 73 -10.91 22.30 -54.38
C ASP A 73 -11.48 20.88 -54.15
N SER A 74 -12.80 20.82 -54.07
CA SER A 74 -13.68 19.66 -53.93
C SER A 74 -13.71 18.73 -55.17
N ASN A 75 -14.00 17.41 -55.07
CA ASN A 75 -15.31 16.71 -55.32
C ASN A 75 -15.04 15.32 -56.00
N PRO A 76 -15.99 14.39 -56.31
CA PRO A 76 -17.40 14.21 -55.90
C PRO A 76 -17.90 12.73 -55.67
N LEU A 77 -19.05 12.62 -54.98
CA LEU A 77 -20.27 11.77 -55.14
C LEU A 77 -20.27 10.37 -55.82
N PHE A 78 -20.94 9.42 -55.15
CA PHE A 78 -21.88 8.45 -55.77
C PHE A 78 -23.18 8.30 -54.94
N LYS A 79 -24.30 8.12 -55.64
CA LYS A 79 -25.73 8.37 -55.26
C LYS A 79 -26.42 7.32 -54.35
N PRO A 80 -27.57 7.67 -53.71
CA PRO A 80 -28.35 6.80 -52.83
C PRO A 80 -29.48 6.03 -53.54
N ARG A 81 -29.96 4.94 -52.92
CA ARG A 81 -31.30 4.36 -53.14
C ARG A 81 -32.04 4.28 -51.82
N SER A 82 -33.24 4.86 -51.78
CA SER A 82 -34.20 4.88 -50.68
C SER A 82 -35.22 3.76 -50.80
N PHE A 83 -35.64 3.14 -49.67
CA PHE A 83 -37.02 2.67 -49.47
C PHE A 83 -37.34 2.57 -47.96
N GLY A 84 -38.36 3.32 -47.52
CA GLY A 84 -39.37 2.87 -46.54
C GLY A 84 -39.11 3.07 -45.04
N PRO A 85 -40.01 3.76 -44.29
CA PRO A 85 -39.91 3.95 -42.86
C PRO A 85 -40.63 2.84 -42.10
N TYR A 86 -40.02 2.26 -41.05
CA TYR A 86 -40.76 1.48 -40.06
C TYR A 86 -40.41 1.92 -38.65
N LEU A 87 -41.47 2.32 -37.96
CA LEU A 87 -41.56 2.77 -36.59
C LEU A 87 -41.00 1.75 -35.59
N HIS A 88 -40.42 2.29 -34.52
CA HIS A 88 -40.07 1.57 -33.30
C HIS A 88 -41.30 0.87 -32.71
N GLY A 89 -41.28 -0.47 -32.75
CA GLY A 89 -42.04 -1.33 -31.84
C GLY A 89 -41.10 -1.91 -30.77
N PRO A 90 -41.55 -2.06 -29.51
CA PRO A 90 -40.70 -2.61 -28.46
C PRO A 90 -40.48 -4.12 -28.70
N ILE A 91 -39.22 -4.52 -28.82
CA ILE A 91 -38.83 -5.93 -28.93
C ILE A 91 -38.95 -6.57 -27.54
N HIS A 92 -39.89 -7.50 -27.43
CA HIS A 92 -40.20 -8.28 -26.25
C HIS A 92 -39.15 -9.41 -26.09
N LEU A 93 -38.09 -9.17 -25.31
CA LEU A 93 -37.15 -10.23 -24.91
C LEU A 93 -37.74 -11.00 -23.72
N GLN A 94 -38.35 -12.15 -24.02
CA GLN A 94 -38.74 -13.14 -23.02
C GLN A 94 -37.48 -13.76 -22.41
N ARG A 95 -37.27 -13.57 -21.10
CA ARG A 95 -36.36 -14.38 -20.27
C ARG A 95 -37.21 -15.40 -19.49
N PRO A 96 -36.80 -16.67 -19.38
CA PRO A 96 -37.47 -17.59 -18.47
C PRO A 96 -37.17 -17.17 -17.02
N ARG A 97 -38.24 -16.88 -16.28
CA ARG A 97 -38.24 -16.64 -14.83
C ARG A 97 -38.20 -18.00 -14.12
N ASN A 98 -37.04 -18.42 -13.63
CA ASN A 98 -36.99 -19.41 -12.55
C ASN A 98 -37.20 -18.66 -11.23
N VAL A 99 -38.46 -18.44 -10.87
CA VAL A 99 -38.86 -17.97 -9.54
C VAL A 99 -39.24 -19.20 -8.74
N VAL A 100 -38.41 -19.57 -7.77
CA VAL A 100 -38.78 -20.53 -6.72
C VAL A 100 -39.50 -19.74 -5.63
N VAL A 101 -40.82 -19.93 -5.52
CA VAL A 101 -41.62 -19.41 -4.39
C VAL A 101 -41.60 -20.45 -3.27
N CYS A 102 -40.82 -20.22 -2.22
CA CYS A 102 -40.95 -20.97 -0.98
C CYS A 102 -42.00 -20.29 -0.09
N SER A 103 -43.15 -20.93 0.05
CA SER A 103 -44.19 -20.60 1.02
C SER A 103 -43.67 -20.91 2.44
N VAL A 104 -43.51 -19.89 3.28
CA VAL A 104 -43.18 -20.07 4.69
C VAL A 104 -44.50 -20.27 5.46
N LYS A 105 -44.75 -21.52 5.89
CA LYS A 105 -45.64 -21.77 7.03
C LYS A 105 -44.81 -21.55 8.32
N PRO A 106 -45.30 -20.81 9.32
CA PRO A 106 -44.58 -20.68 10.58
C PRO A 106 -44.75 -21.97 11.39
N SER A 107 -43.68 -22.77 11.48
CA SER A 107 -43.57 -23.82 12.49
C SER A 107 -42.82 -23.27 13.70
N VAL A 108 -43.52 -23.12 14.81
CA VAL A 108 -42.94 -22.84 16.13
C VAL A 108 -42.10 -24.05 16.54
N ALA A 109 -40.79 -23.89 16.67
CA ALA A 109 -39.90 -24.89 17.26
C ALA A 109 -39.25 -24.31 18.52
N THR A 110 -39.44 -25.01 19.63
CA THR A 110 -38.88 -24.74 20.95
C THR A 110 -37.35 -24.87 20.97
N PRO A 111 -36.62 -24.01 21.71
CA PRO A 111 -35.17 -24.08 21.74
C PRO A 111 -34.71 -25.29 22.56
N SER A 112 -34.02 -26.22 21.90
CA SER A 112 -33.24 -27.27 22.55
C SER A 112 -31.83 -26.72 22.84
N PRO A 113 -31.23 -26.94 24.01
CA PRO A 113 -29.88 -26.48 24.29
C PRO A 113 -28.88 -27.39 23.55
N LEU A 114 -28.34 -26.91 22.43
CA LEU A 114 -27.18 -27.50 21.78
C LEU A 114 -25.95 -27.25 22.65
N SER A 115 -25.48 -28.30 23.32
CA SER A 115 -24.16 -28.34 23.94
C SER A 115 -23.09 -28.32 22.84
N VAL A 116 -22.38 -27.19 22.73
CA VAL A 116 -21.20 -27.09 21.87
C VAL A 116 -20.01 -27.73 22.61
N SER A 117 -19.78 -29.01 22.36
CA SER A 117 -18.51 -29.65 22.64
C SER A 117 -17.52 -29.32 21.51
N GLY A 118 -16.86 -28.17 21.60
CA GLY A 118 -15.78 -27.82 20.69
C GLY A 118 -14.58 -28.75 20.89
N SER A 119 -14.35 -29.68 19.97
CA SER A 119 -13.14 -30.50 19.94
C SER A 119 -11.92 -29.63 19.58
N PRO A 120 -10.76 -29.78 20.23
CA PRO A 120 -9.55 -28.98 19.95
C PRO A 120 -9.02 -29.06 18.51
N ASN A 121 -9.44 -30.05 17.72
CA ASN A 121 -8.92 -30.34 16.38
C ASN A 121 -9.54 -29.53 15.21
N GLN A 122 -10.62 -28.77 15.43
CA GLN A 122 -11.25 -28.01 14.33
C GLN A 122 -10.44 -26.77 13.86
N GLY A 123 -9.49 -26.29 14.67
CA GLY A 123 -8.65 -25.14 14.31
C GLY A 123 -7.56 -25.51 13.29
N LEU A 124 -6.89 -26.64 13.50
CA LEU A 124 -5.85 -27.16 12.60
C LEU A 124 -6.42 -27.51 11.22
N SER A 125 -7.63 -28.09 11.17
CA SER A 125 -8.27 -28.44 9.90
C SER A 125 -8.54 -27.25 8.99
N ARG A 126 -8.66 -26.02 9.52
CA ARG A 126 -8.92 -24.81 8.72
C ARG A 126 -7.66 -24.22 8.10
N ILE A 127 -6.52 -24.32 8.80
CA ILE A 127 -5.25 -23.83 8.28
C ILE A 127 -4.77 -24.75 7.15
N GLU A 128 -4.89 -26.06 7.36
CA GLU A 128 -4.55 -27.06 6.34
C GLU A 128 -5.46 -27.00 5.11
N SER A 129 -6.70 -26.55 5.27
CA SER A 129 -7.66 -26.41 4.16
C SER A 129 -7.43 -25.20 3.26
N LEU A 130 -6.55 -24.26 3.63
CA LEU A 130 -6.27 -23.10 2.80
C LEU A 130 -5.75 -23.53 1.43
N THR A 131 -6.33 -22.94 0.40
CA THR A 131 -5.93 -23.17 -1.01
C THR A 131 -4.46 -22.84 -1.26
N GLN A 132 -3.94 -23.37 -2.37
CA GLN A 132 -2.53 -23.23 -2.78
C GLN A 132 -2.04 -21.77 -2.77
N VAL A 133 -2.82 -20.84 -3.32
CA VAL A 133 -2.47 -19.40 -3.31
C VAL A 133 -3.52 -18.67 -2.49
N SER A 134 -3.18 -18.39 -1.24
CA SER A 134 -4.06 -17.72 -0.28
C SER A 134 -3.56 -16.30 0.02
N GLY A 135 -4.44 -15.42 0.47
CA GLY A 135 -4.07 -14.04 0.81
C GLY A 135 -4.64 -13.57 2.15
N VAL A 136 -3.88 -12.72 2.86
CA VAL A 136 -4.31 -12.07 4.10
C VAL A 136 -4.41 -10.56 3.86
N LEU A 137 -5.62 -10.02 3.93
CA LEU A 137 -5.93 -8.62 3.61
C LEU A 137 -6.60 -7.91 4.80
N GLY A 138 -6.44 -6.60 4.87
CA GLY A 138 -7.06 -5.77 5.92
C GLY A 138 -8.43 -5.28 5.48
N CYS A 139 -9.41 -5.33 6.37
CA CYS A 139 -10.79 -4.94 6.06
C CYS A 139 -11.14 -3.50 6.47
N GLN A 140 -10.27 -2.80 7.22
CA GLN A 140 -10.56 -1.50 7.81
C GLN A 140 -9.54 -0.45 7.31
N TRP A 141 -8.99 0.38 8.20
CA TRP A 141 -8.02 1.44 7.91
C TRP A 141 -6.59 1.09 8.36
N GLY A 142 -6.25 -0.21 8.43
CA GLY A 142 -4.92 -0.67 8.82
C GLY A 142 -4.83 -1.15 10.26
N ASP A 143 -3.63 -1.63 10.63
CA ASP A 143 -3.28 -2.12 11.97
C ASP A 143 -4.20 -3.20 12.57
N GLU A 144 -4.86 -3.99 11.73
CA GLU A 144 -5.77 -5.06 12.18
C GLU A 144 -5.06 -6.31 12.73
N GLY A 145 -3.72 -6.33 12.73
CA GLY A 145 -2.92 -7.47 13.20
C GLY A 145 -2.58 -8.51 12.12
N LYS A 146 -2.64 -8.13 10.83
CA LYS A 146 -2.32 -9.02 9.69
C LYS A 146 -0.97 -9.73 9.83
N GLY A 147 0.09 -9.00 10.16
CA GLY A 147 1.44 -9.57 10.25
C GLY A 147 1.54 -10.74 11.22
N LYS A 148 0.82 -10.67 12.35
CA LYS A 148 0.73 -11.79 13.30
C LYS A 148 0.01 -13.00 12.71
N LEU A 149 -1.07 -12.79 11.96
CA LEU A 149 -1.76 -13.89 11.29
C LEU A 149 -0.89 -14.50 10.19
N VAL A 150 -0.20 -13.67 9.41
CA VAL A 150 0.73 -14.13 8.38
C VAL A 150 1.86 -14.96 8.99
N ASP A 151 2.46 -14.50 10.09
CA ASP A 151 3.50 -15.22 10.83
C ASP A 151 3.03 -16.62 11.27
N ILE A 152 1.83 -16.71 11.86
CA ILE A 152 1.23 -18.00 12.27
C ILE A 152 0.94 -18.90 11.06
N LEU A 153 0.43 -18.35 9.97
CA LEU A 153 0.08 -19.15 8.79
C LEU A 153 1.32 -19.59 8.01
N ALA A 154 2.40 -18.81 8.03
CA ALA A 154 3.59 -19.02 7.23
C ALA A 154 4.25 -20.39 7.44
N GLU A 155 4.10 -21.02 8.61
CA GLU A 155 4.52 -22.41 8.88
C GLU A 155 3.95 -23.43 7.87
N HIS A 156 2.84 -23.11 7.21
CA HIS A 156 2.14 -23.99 6.27
C HIS A 156 2.30 -23.57 4.80
N PHE A 157 3.16 -22.59 4.50
CA PHE A 157 3.37 -22.05 3.17
C PHE A 157 4.85 -22.01 2.80
N ASP A 158 5.17 -22.42 1.57
CA ASP A 158 6.53 -22.40 1.04
C ASP A 158 7.01 -20.97 0.76
N ILE A 159 6.09 -20.08 0.38
CA ILE A 159 6.39 -18.69 -0.01
C ILE A 159 5.46 -17.73 0.73
N VAL A 160 6.01 -16.66 1.29
CA VAL A 160 5.25 -15.50 1.76
C VAL A 160 5.62 -14.28 0.91
N ALA A 161 4.64 -13.72 0.21
CA ALA A 161 4.86 -12.68 -0.79
C ALA A 161 4.12 -11.39 -0.45
N ARG A 162 4.82 -10.28 -0.45
CA ARG A 162 4.23 -8.95 -0.32
C ARG A 162 3.99 -8.33 -1.69
N CYS A 163 2.77 -7.88 -1.95
CA CYS A 163 2.34 -7.47 -3.29
C CYS A 163 2.36 -5.96 -3.54
N GLN A 164 2.24 -5.11 -2.52
CA GLN A 164 2.11 -3.66 -2.69
C GLN A 164 2.54 -2.85 -1.47
N GLY A 165 2.53 -1.53 -1.62
CA GLY A 165 2.87 -0.57 -0.57
C GLY A 165 4.38 -0.40 -0.48
N GLY A 166 4.86 -0.02 0.70
CA GLY A 166 6.29 0.06 1.00
C GLY A 166 6.55 0.03 2.50
N ALA A 167 7.58 0.73 2.97
CA ALA A 167 7.91 0.81 4.40
C ALA A 167 6.92 1.64 5.25
N ASN A 168 5.73 1.96 4.71
CA ASN A 168 4.63 2.60 5.42
C ASN A 168 3.74 1.62 6.19
N ALA A 169 3.88 0.31 5.95
CA ALA A 169 3.29 -0.70 6.84
C ALA A 169 4.28 -1.02 7.97
N GLY A 170 3.76 -1.33 9.14
CA GLY A 170 4.54 -1.89 10.25
C GLY A 170 3.86 -3.16 10.75
N HIS A 171 4.61 -4.25 10.80
CA HIS A 171 4.15 -5.51 11.36
C HIS A 171 5.02 -5.84 12.57
N THR A 172 4.41 -5.84 13.74
CA THR A 172 5.09 -6.36 14.93
C THR A 172 4.76 -7.83 15.07
N ILE A 173 5.79 -8.67 15.02
CA ILE A 173 5.69 -10.11 15.26
C ILE A 173 6.61 -10.50 16.43
N TYR A 174 6.35 -11.67 17.00
CA TYR A 174 7.07 -12.18 18.16
C TYR A 174 7.50 -13.61 17.88
N ASN A 175 8.77 -13.92 18.07
CA ASN A 175 9.22 -15.32 17.96
C ASN A 175 8.77 -16.15 19.18
N ALA A 176 9.09 -17.44 19.18
CA ALA A 176 8.74 -18.38 20.24
C ALA A 176 9.24 -17.96 21.63
N GLU A 177 10.40 -17.29 21.72
CA GLU A 177 10.96 -16.77 22.97
C GLU A 177 10.34 -15.43 23.42
N GLY A 178 9.39 -14.89 22.65
CA GLY A 178 8.74 -13.61 22.93
C GLY A 178 9.55 -12.38 22.52
N LYS A 179 10.60 -12.55 21.71
CA LYS A 179 11.40 -11.46 21.15
C LYS A 179 10.62 -10.73 20.08
N LYS A 180 10.52 -9.41 20.23
CA LYS A 180 9.77 -8.52 19.33
C LYS A 180 10.58 -8.19 18.07
N PHE A 181 9.99 -8.36 16.90
CA PHE A 181 10.49 -7.91 15.61
C PHE A 181 9.51 -6.91 14.99
N ALA A 182 10.04 -5.81 14.45
CA ALA A 182 9.27 -4.81 13.73
C ALA A 182 9.66 -4.85 12.26
N LEU A 183 8.79 -5.43 11.44
CA LEU A 183 8.96 -5.57 10.01
C LEU A 183 8.25 -4.43 9.27
N HIS A 184 8.83 -4.03 8.15
CA HIS A 184 8.32 -2.95 7.31
C HIS A 184 8.23 -3.37 5.86
N LEU A 185 9.34 -3.81 5.25
CA LEU A 185 9.39 -4.28 3.86
C LEU A 185 9.47 -5.80 3.77
N VAL A 186 10.21 -6.44 4.68
CA VAL A 186 10.39 -7.88 4.68
C VAL A 186 9.06 -8.54 5.08
N PRO A 187 8.56 -9.53 4.32
CA PRO A 187 7.35 -10.26 4.67
C PRO A 187 7.43 -10.92 6.04
N SER A 188 6.30 -11.01 6.74
CA SER A 188 6.18 -11.52 8.11
C SER A 188 6.53 -13.01 8.24
N GLY A 189 6.58 -13.75 7.12
CA GLY A 189 7.04 -15.14 7.10
C GLY A 189 8.54 -15.34 7.38
N ILE A 190 9.34 -14.29 7.48
CA ILE A 190 10.81 -14.39 7.60
C ILE A 190 11.30 -15.12 8.87
N LEU A 191 10.46 -15.25 9.91
CA LEU A 191 10.79 -16.03 11.10
C LEU A 191 10.71 -17.55 10.88
N ASN A 192 10.07 -18.01 9.80
CA ASN A 192 9.95 -19.42 9.46
C ASN A 192 11.06 -19.85 8.52
N GLU A 193 12.05 -20.61 9.01
CA GLU A 193 13.33 -20.88 8.32
C GLU A 193 13.17 -21.44 6.90
N GLU A 194 12.17 -22.28 6.67
CA GLU A 194 11.89 -22.91 5.37
C GLU A 194 11.08 -22.02 4.40
N THR A 195 10.56 -20.88 4.88
CA THR A 195 9.73 -19.98 4.08
C THR A 195 10.58 -19.01 3.26
N LEU A 196 10.34 -18.98 1.95
CA LEU A 196 10.89 -17.98 1.05
C LEU A 196 10.06 -16.69 1.10
N CYS A 197 10.69 -15.56 1.42
CA CYS A 197 10.05 -14.25 1.43
C CYS A 197 10.23 -13.54 0.08
N VAL A 198 9.15 -13.03 -0.50
CA VAL A 198 9.16 -12.33 -1.80
C VAL A 198 8.63 -10.91 -1.65
N ILE A 199 9.39 -9.92 -2.12
CA ILE A 199 8.96 -8.53 -2.29
C ILE A 199 8.61 -8.33 -3.77
N GLY A 200 7.30 -8.25 -4.04
CA GLY A 200 6.73 -8.21 -5.39
C GLY A 200 6.94 -6.90 -6.16
N ASN A 201 6.63 -6.93 -7.46
CA ASN A 201 6.78 -5.80 -8.38
C ASN A 201 5.83 -4.62 -8.08
N GLY A 202 4.77 -4.85 -7.29
CA GLY A 202 3.86 -3.78 -6.86
C GLY A 202 4.39 -2.96 -5.69
N VAL A 203 5.45 -3.40 -5.01
CA VAL A 203 6.07 -2.72 -3.86
C VAL A 203 6.98 -1.56 -4.32
N VAL A 204 7.01 -0.49 -3.54
CA VAL A 204 8.02 0.59 -3.62
C VAL A 204 9.08 0.39 -2.54
N VAL A 205 10.32 0.14 -2.95
CA VAL A 205 11.39 -0.35 -2.07
C VAL A 205 12.34 0.79 -1.71
N HIS A 206 12.41 1.11 -0.42
CA HIS A 206 13.40 2.03 0.13
C HIS A 206 14.63 1.24 0.58
N LEU A 207 15.73 1.27 -0.20
CA LEU A 207 16.91 0.44 0.06
C LEU A 207 17.58 0.72 1.42
N PRO A 208 17.78 2.00 1.86
CA PRO A 208 18.31 2.25 3.19
C PRO A 208 17.46 1.61 4.30
N GLY A 209 16.12 1.69 4.17
CA GLY A 209 15.18 1.07 5.09
C GLY A 209 15.23 -0.45 5.07
N LEU A 210 15.23 -1.06 3.88
CA LEU A 210 15.32 -2.51 3.69
C LEU A 210 16.61 -3.06 4.31
N PHE A 211 17.76 -2.44 4.04
CA PHE A 211 19.03 -2.91 4.59
C PHE A 211 19.11 -2.75 6.11
N LYS A 212 18.59 -1.65 6.66
CA LYS A 212 18.48 -1.48 8.11
C LYS A 212 17.61 -2.58 8.74
N GLU A 213 16.54 -2.97 8.06
CA GLU A 213 15.65 -4.05 8.51
C GLU A 213 16.36 -5.42 8.44
N ILE A 214 17.05 -5.73 7.34
CA ILE A 214 17.86 -6.95 7.20
C ILE A 214 18.98 -7.02 8.26
N ASP A 215 19.74 -5.93 8.44
CA ASP A 215 20.80 -5.84 9.47
C ASP A 215 20.21 -6.05 10.88
N GLY A 216 19.02 -5.51 11.12
CA GLY A 216 18.26 -5.73 12.35
C GLY A 216 17.86 -7.18 12.55
N LEU A 217 17.42 -7.88 11.50
CA LEU A 217 17.06 -9.30 11.56
C LEU A 217 18.29 -10.19 11.81
N GLU A 218 19.36 -10.00 11.06
CA GLU A 218 20.58 -10.81 11.14
C GLU A 218 21.29 -10.63 12.49
N SER A 219 21.39 -9.40 13.00
CA SER A 219 21.94 -9.13 14.35
C SER A 219 21.11 -9.76 15.47
N ASN A 220 19.85 -10.11 15.18
CA ASN A 220 18.94 -10.75 16.11
C ASN A 220 18.79 -12.27 15.90
N GLY A 221 19.63 -12.86 15.05
CA GLY A 221 19.73 -14.31 14.83
C GLY A 221 18.89 -14.85 13.68
N VAL A 222 18.21 -13.99 12.91
CA VAL A 222 17.36 -14.39 11.78
C VAL A 222 18.16 -14.29 10.49
N SER A 223 18.54 -15.44 9.92
CA SER A 223 19.26 -15.47 8.64
C SER A 223 18.37 -14.99 7.49
N CYS A 224 18.79 -13.96 6.77
CA CYS A 224 18.08 -13.43 5.60
C CYS A 224 18.64 -13.96 4.27
N LYS A 225 19.85 -14.54 4.30
CA LYS A 225 20.59 -14.96 3.11
C LYS A 225 19.85 -16.07 2.36
N GLY A 226 19.56 -15.83 1.08
CA GLY A 226 18.85 -16.78 0.21
C GLY A 226 17.36 -16.97 0.53
N ARG A 227 16.83 -16.20 1.49
CA ARG A 227 15.43 -16.31 1.96
C ARG A 227 14.59 -15.09 1.63
N ILE A 228 15.18 -14.05 1.04
CA ILE A 228 14.47 -12.85 0.59
C ILE A 228 14.75 -12.66 -0.90
N LEU A 229 13.69 -12.53 -1.69
CA LEU A 229 13.76 -12.13 -3.09
C LEU A 229 13.14 -10.74 -3.25
N VAL A 230 13.80 -9.89 -4.02
CA VAL A 230 13.33 -8.55 -4.38
C VAL A 230 13.10 -8.51 -5.87
N SER A 231 11.89 -8.11 -6.26
CA SER A 231 11.52 -7.99 -7.67
C SER A 231 12.41 -7.00 -8.39
N ASP A 232 13.02 -7.44 -9.48
CA ASP A 232 13.72 -6.59 -10.46
C ASP A 232 12.79 -5.51 -11.07
N ARG A 233 11.47 -5.72 -11.02
CA ARG A 233 10.43 -4.81 -11.52
C ARG A 233 9.85 -3.88 -10.45
N ALA A 234 10.20 -4.05 -9.17
CA ALA A 234 9.79 -3.12 -8.11
C ALA A 234 10.42 -1.74 -8.33
N HIS A 235 9.71 -0.68 -7.91
CA HIS A 235 10.22 0.69 -8.02
C HIS A 235 11.07 1.05 -6.82
N LEU A 236 12.11 1.85 -7.03
CA LEU A 236 12.96 2.37 -5.97
C LEU A 236 12.34 3.62 -5.36
N LEU A 237 12.20 3.59 -4.04
CA LEU A 237 11.86 4.74 -3.24
C LEU A 237 13.18 5.37 -2.75
N PHE A 238 13.47 6.59 -3.18
CA PHE A 238 14.62 7.38 -2.75
C PHE A 238 14.30 8.30 -1.56
N ASP A 239 15.35 8.78 -0.88
CA ASP A 239 15.21 9.74 0.21
C ASP A 239 14.58 11.06 -0.26
N PHE A 240 14.83 11.47 -1.50
CA PHE A 240 14.17 12.66 -2.06
C PHE A 240 12.65 12.51 -2.15
N HIS A 241 12.12 11.30 -2.37
CA HIS A 241 10.66 11.10 -2.34
C HIS A 241 10.10 11.40 -0.95
N GLN A 242 10.83 11.10 0.13
CA GLN A 242 10.41 11.41 1.50
C GLN A 242 10.40 12.92 1.74
N ALA A 243 11.41 13.63 1.24
CA ALA A 243 11.45 15.09 1.27
C ALA A 243 10.28 15.70 0.49
N VAL A 244 10.02 15.22 -0.73
CA VAL A 244 8.89 15.67 -1.58
C VAL A 244 7.54 15.41 -0.92
N ASP A 245 7.35 14.26 -0.27
CA ASP A 245 6.14 13.93 0.49
C ASP A 245 5.89 14.94 1.63
N GLY A 246 6.95 15.25 2.39
CA GLY A 246 6.91 16.27 3.44
C GLY A 246 6.61 17.69 2.92
N LEU A 247 7.17 18.06 1.76
CA LEU A 247 6.92 19.35 1.11
C LEU A 247 5.49 19.46 0.57
N ARG A 248 4.91 18.38 0.04
CA ARG A 248 3.50 18.39 -0.38
C ARG A 248 2.55 18.56 0.79
N GLU A 249 2.79 17.85 1.90
CA GLU A 249 1.98 18.02 3.11
C GLU A 249 2.04 19.46 3.60
N SER A 250 3.22 20.10 3.62
CA SER A 250 3.33 21.49 4.09
C SER A 250 2.62 22.51 3.18
N GLU A 251 2.53 22.27 1.88
CA GLU A 251 1.73 23.09 0.94
C GLU A 251 0.23 23.00 1.21
N LEU A 252 -0.27 21.86 1.71
CA LEU A 252 -1.71 21.61 1.91
C LEU A 252 -2.32 22.30 3.14
N ALA A 253 -1.51 22.97 3.96
CA ALA A 253 -1.91 23.82 5.09
C ALA A 253 -3.00 23.25 6.03
N LYS A 254 -4.30 23.43 5.74
CA LYS A 254 -5.41 22.93 6.60
C LYS A 254 -6.02 21.61 6.12
N SER A 255 -5.57 21.09 4.97
CA SER A 255 -6.09 19.90 4.31
C SER A 255 -5.02 18.81 4.22
N PHE A 256 -4.27 18.60 5.32
CA PHE A 256 -3.30 17.51 5.41
C PHE A 256 -3.97 16.16 5.18
N ILE A 257 -3.30 15.30 4.42
CA ILE A 257 -3.74 13.91 4.27
C ILE A 257 -3.34 13.11 5.51
N GLY A 258 -2.24 13.48 6.17
CA GLY A 258 -1.65 12.72 7.27
C GLY A 258 -0.74 11.61 6.75
N THR A 259 0.08 11.90 5.74
CA THR A 259 0.98 10.88 5.19
C THR A 259 2.02 10.46 6.22
N THR A 260 2.56 9.26 6.06
CA THR A 260 3.66 8.77 6.92
C THR A 260 4.99 9.49 6.64
N LYS A 261 5.01 10.41 5.67
CA LYS A 261 6.21 11.10 5.15
C LYS A 261 7.30 10.13 4.74
N ARG A 262 6.89 8.96 4.23
CA ARG A 262 7.77 7.89 3.78
C ARG A 262 8.01 7.90 2.28
N GLY A 263 7.44 8.85 1.53
CA GLY A 263 7.68 8.98 0.09
C GLY A 263 6.89 8.01 -0.78
N ILE A 264 5.86 7.36 -0.23
CA ILE A 264 5.06 6.34 -0.94
C ILE A 264 4.33 6.97 -2.13
N GLY A 265 3.60 8.05 -1.90
CA GLY A 265 2.85 8.76 -2.93
C GLY A 265 3.73 9.28 -4.06
N PRO A 266 4.81 10.05 -3.78
CA PRO A 266 5.74 10.50 -4.80
C PRO A 266 6.37 9.35 -5.61
N CYS A 267 6.77 8.25 -4.97
CA CYS A 267 7.33 7.10 -5.68
C CYS A 267 6.31 6.45 -6.65
N TYR A 268 5.08 6.23 -6.20
CA TYR A 268 4.01 5.75 -7.09
C TYR A 268 3.67 6.77 -8.19
N SER A 269 3.77 8.08 -7.92
CA SER A 269 3.65 9.11 -8.95
C SER A 269 4.71 8.94 -10.03
N ASN A 270 5.98 8.74 -9.66
CA ASN A 270 7.06 8.52 -10.62
C ASN A 270 6.87 7.22 -11.44
N LYS A 271 6.32 6.17 -10.82
CA LYS A 271 5.87 4.95 -11.51
C LYS A 271 4.80 5.26 -12.57
N VAL A 272 3.75 5.98 -12.21
CA VAL A 272 2.62 6.30 -13.10
C VAL A 272 3.03 7.21 -14.25
N ILE A 273 3.88 8.21 -14.01
CA ILE A 273 4.37 9.10 -15.08
C ILE A 273 5.49 8.47 -15.93
N ARG A 274 5.94 7.26 -15.57
CA ARG A 274 6.92 6.44 -16.31
C ARG A 274 8.34 7.04 -16.34
N ASN A 275 8.71 7.80 -15.31
CA ASN A 275 10.09 8.26 -15.12
C ASN A 275 10.77 7.65 -13.88
N GLY A 276 10.04 6.86 -13.08
CA GLY A 276 10.57 6.18 -11.89
C GLY A 276 11.63 5.13 -12.23
N ILE A 277 12.62 5.01 -11.34
CA ILE A 277 13.69 4.00 -11.43
C ILE A 277 13.24 2.72 -10.75
N ARG A 278 13.53 1.57 -11.37
CA ARG A 278 13.25 0.24 -10.84
C ARG A 278 14.51 -0.45 -10.34
N VAL A 279 14.34 -1.53 -9.58
CA VAL A 279 15.44 -2.34 -9.03
C VAL A 279 16.39 -2.83 -10.14
N SER A 280 15.86 -3.28 -11.28
CA SER A 280 16.65 -3.71 -12.44
C SER A 280 17.59 -2.63 -12.98
N ASP A 281 17.27 -1.34 -12.83
CA ASP A 281 18.13 -0.26 -13.32
C ASP A 281 19.45 -0.17 -12.54
N LEU A 282 19.55 -0.75 -11.34
CA LEU A 282 20.78 -0.82 -10.55
C LEU A 282 21.86 -1.70 -11.19
N ARG A 283 21.47 -2.60 -12.11
CA ARG A 283 22.41 -3.38 -12.93
C ARG A 283 23.04 -2.56 -14.06
N HIS A 284 22.52 -1.35 -14.31
CA HIS A 284 22.93 -0.46 -15.40
C HIS A 284 23.40 0.89 -14.85
N MET A 285 24.44 0.84 -14.02
CA MET A 285 25.03 2.03 -13.38
C MET A 285 25.64 3.05 -14.38
N ASP A 286 25.80 2.66 -15.64
CA ASP A 286 26.15 3.54 -16.76
C ASP A 286 25.01 4.50 -17.16
N THR A 287 23.75 4.09 -16.97
CA THR A 287 22.54 4.89 -17.28
C THR A 287 21.82 5.42 -16.04
N PHE A 288 22.13 4.88 -14.86
CA PHE A 288 21.49 5.25 -13.60
C PHE A 288 21.63 6.74 -13.24
N PRO A 289 22.80 7.39 -13.37
CA PRO A 289 22.96 8.80 -13.02
C PRO A 289 22.03 9.72 -13.81
N GLN A 290 21.83 9.46 -15.10
CA GLN A 290 20.98 10.27 -15.97
C GLN A 290 19.50 10.11 -15.59
N LYS A 291 19.08 8.89 -15.24
CA LYS A 291 17.71 8.65 -14.76
C LYS A 291 17.46 9.37 -13.43
N LEU A 292 18.43 9.34 -12.53
CA LEU A 292 18.30 9.98 -11.22
C LEU A 292 18.31 11.52 -11.32
N ASP A 293 19.16 12.08 -12.18
CA ASP A 293 19.19 13.52 -12.49
C ASP A 293 17.82 14.03 -12.96
N LEU A 294 17.15 13.30 -13.86
CA LEU A 294 15.81 13.66 -14.33
C LEU A 294 14.79 13.73 -13.19
N LEU A 295 14.83 12.78 -12.25
CA LEU A 295 13.92 12.75 -11.11
C LEU A 295 14.19 13.89 -10.12
N LEU A 296 15.45 14.14 -9.79
CA LEU A 296 15.85 15.22 -8.88
C LEU A 296 15.57 16.59 -9.48
N SER A 297 15.82 16.75 -10.79
CA SER A 297 15.52 17.98 -11.54
C SER A 297 14.01 18.27 -11.56
N ASP A 298 13.16 17.26 -11.77
CA ASP A 298 11.70 17.41 -11.69
C ASP A 298 11.23 17.85 -10.29
N ALA A 299 11.78 17.23 -9.24
CA ALA A 299 11.49 17.61 -7.86
C ALA A 299 11.93 19.05 -7.54
N ALA A 300 13.13 19.44 -7.97
CA ALA A 300 13.67 20.80 -7.81
C ALA A 300 12.84 21.86 -8.56
N ALA A 301 12.38 21.54 -9.77
CA ALA A 301 11.53 22.42 -10.54
C ALA A 301 10.15 22.63 -9.88
N ARG A 302 9.60 21.60 -9.24
CA ARG A 302 8.29 21.67 -8.56
C ARG A 302 8.35 22.36 -7.21
N PHE A 303 9.40 22.13 -6.42
CA PHE A 303 9.46 22.59 -5.03
C PHE A 303 10.66 23.52 -4.81
N ARG A 304 10.39 24.82 -4.60
CA ARG A 304 11.42 25.83 -4.32
C ARG A 304 12.28 25.54 -3.08
N GLY A 305 11.80 24.70 -2.16
CA GLY A 305 12.52 24.29 -0.96
C GLY A 305 13.31 22.98 -1.11
N PHE A 306 13.37 22.41 -2.31
CA PHE A 306 14.12 21.19 -2.58
C PHE A 306 15.54 21.54 -3.05
N ASP A 307 16.53 21.23 -2.20
CA ASP A 307 17.94 21.48 -2.51
C ASP A 307 18.45 20.44 -3.50
N TYR A 308 18.88 20.91 -4.67
CA TYR A 308 19.40 20.08 -5.74
C TYR A 308 20.59 20.74 -6.43
N GLY A 309 21.65 19.95 -6.62
CA GLY A 309 22.81 20.33 -7.42
C GLY A 309 23.70 19.14 -7.75
N PRO A 310 24.76 19.36 -8.56
CA PRO A 310 25.63 18.29 -9.04
C PRO A 310 26.28 17.45 -7.93
N HIS A 311 26.53 18.05 -6.77
CA HIS A 311 27.07 17.36 -5.60
C HIS A 311 26.09 16.30 -5.06
N VAL A 312 24.82 16.68 -4.85
CA VAL A 312 23.77 15.78 -4.35
C VAL A 312 23.59 14.59 -5.29
N LEU A 313 23.54 14.84 -6.61
CA LEU A 313 23.46 13.78 -7.61
C LEU A 313 24.63 12.79 -7.48
N LYS A 314 25.86 13.30 -7.40
CA LYS A 314 27.06 12.46 -7.28
C LYS A 314 27.03 11.61 -6.01
N GLU A 315 26.63 12.18 -4.87
CA GLU A 315 26.52 11.45 -3.61
C GLU A 315 25.48 10.32 -3.67
N GLU A 316 24.30 10.60 -4.19
CA GLU A 316 23.25 9.58 -4.32
C GLU A 316 23.66 8.48 -5.31
N VAL A 317 24.33 8.80 -6.42
CA VAL A 317 24.87 7.79 -7.35
C VAL A 317 25.88 6.87 -6.65
N GLU A 318 26.85 7.40 -5.93
CA GLU A 318 27.88 6.61 -5.23
C GLU A 318 27.29 5.79 -4.06
N LYS A 319 26.23 6.28 -3.42
CA LYS A 319 25.47 5.56 -2.40
C LYS A 319 24.72 4.39 -3.02
N TYR A 320 23.98 4.61 -4.11
CA TYR A 320 23.21 3.56 -4.77
C TYR A 320 24.08 2.55 -5.50
N LYS A 321 25.29 2.90 -5.93
CA LYS A 321 26.29 1.94 -6.42
C LYS A 321 26.62 0.88 -5.37
N ARG A 322 26.87 1.30 -4.13
CA ARG A 322 27.12 0.38 -2.99
C ARG A 322 25.89 -0.45 -2.65
N PHE A 323 24.71 0.14 -2.74
CA PHE A 323 23.46 -0.60 -2.56
C PHE A 323 23.20 -1.61 -3.67
N ALA A 324 23.55 -1.33 -4.92
CA ALA A 324 23.43 -2.25 -6.03
C ALA A 324 24.24 -3.54 -5.77
N GLU A 325 25.51 -3.39 -5.38
CA GLU A 325 26.38 -4.52 -5.02
C GLU A 325 25.79 -5.37 -3.89
N ARG A 326 25.27 -4.72 -2.84
CA ARG A 326 24.67 -5.41 -1.70
C ARG A 326 23.31 -6.05 -2.03
N LEU A 327 22.53 -5.44 -2.91
CA LEU A 327 21.18 -5.89 -3.27
C LEU A 327 21.20 -7.04 -4.27
N GLU A 328 22.21 -7.12 -5.14
CA GLU A 328 22.29 -8.10 -6.23
C GLU A 328 21.91 -9.54 -5.84
N PRO A 329 22.39 -10.14 -4.73
CA PRO A 329 22.01 -11.51 -4.38
C PRO A 329 20.53 -11.69 -4.01
N PHE A 330 19.80 -10.60 -3.78
CA PHE A 330 18.36 -10.63 -3.50
C PHE A 330 17.53 -10.43 -4.77
N ILE A 331 18.08 -9.89 -5.86
CA ILE A 331 17.31 -9.51 -7.04
C ILE A 331 16.92 -10.74 -7.86
N ALA A 332 15.63 -10.92 -8.11
CA ALA A 332 15.11 -11.99 -8.97
C ALA A 332 13.95 -11.51 -9.85
N ASP A 333 13.69 -12.22 -10.96
CA ASP A 333 12.41 -12.10 -11.65
C ASP A 333 11.33 -12.79 -10.80
N THR A 334 10.74 -12.02 -9.89
CA THR A 334 9.75 -12.54 -8.95
C THR A 334 8.47 -13.00 -9.66
N VAL A 335 8.17 -12.46 -10.85
CA VAL A 335 6.99 -12.90 -11.62
C VAL A 335 7.22 -14.34 -12.09
N LEU A 336 8.42 -14.63 -12.61
CA LEU A 336 8.80 -15.98 -12.99
C LEU A 336 8.78 -16.91 -11.78
N VAL A 337 9.51 -16.58 -10.72
CA VAL A 337 9.64 -17.41 -9.51
C VAL A 337 8.27 -17.78 -8.92
N VAL A 338 7.37 -16.80 -8.79
CA VAL A 338 6.04 -17.03 -8.21
C VAL A 338 5.19 -17.92 -9.12
N ASN A 339 5.21 -17.70 -10.43
CA ASN A 339 4.41 -18.52 -11.36
C ASN A 339 4.97 -19.94 -11.53
N GLU A 340 6.29 -20.11 -11.50
CA GLU A 340 6.95 -21.43 -11.45
C GLU A 340 6.56 -22.17 -10.17
N ALA A 341 6.63 -21.53 -9.01
CA ALA A 341 6.19 -22.10 -7.75
C ALA A 341 4.71 -22.55 -7.78
N ILE A 342 3.82 -21.75 -8.40
CA ILE A 342 2.42 -22.14 -8.61
C ILE A 342 2.33 -23.43 -9.46
N SER A 343 3.11 -23.51 -10.54
CA SER A 343 3.14 -24.68 -11.43
C SER A 343 3.65 -25.95 -10.72
N GLU A 344 4.62 -25.77 -9.82
CA GLU A 344 5.23 -26.80 -8.97
C GLU A 344 4.37 -27.19 -7.76
N LYS A 345 3.16 -26.65 -7.63
CA LYS A 345 2.24 -26.91 -6.52
C LYS A 345 2.72 -26.42 -5.14
N LYS A 346 3.70 -25.53 -5.10
CA LYS A 346 4.09 -24.82 -3.87
C LYS A 346 2.96 -23.93 -3.37
N LYS A 347 2.82 -23.85 -2.06
CA LYS A 347 1.86 -23.00 -1.36
C LYS A 347 2.41 -21.59 -1.20
N ILE A 348 1.61 -20.60 -1.58
CA ILE A 348 1.95 -19.17 -1.53
C ILE A 348 0.94 -18.44 -0.65
N LEU A 349 1.44 -17.73 0.36
CA LEU A 349 0.67 -16.83 1.19
C LEU A 349 0.99 -15.38 0.83
N VAL A 350 -0.03 -14.64 0.44
CA VAL A 350 0.12 -13.22 0.09
C VAL A 350 -0.16 -12.35 1.31
N GLU A 351 0.82 -11.51 1.66
CA GLU A 351 0.70 -10.51 2.71
C GLU A 351 0.27 -9.16 2.12
N GLY A 352 -0.97 -8.75 2.45
CA GLY A 352 -1.47 -7.44 2.12
C GLY A 352 -0.87 -6.35 3.00
N GLY A 353 -0.30 -5.30 2.39
CA GLY A 353 0.00 -4.04 3.08
C GLY A 353 -1.27 -3.22 3.34
N GLN A 354 -1.32 -2.45 4.44
CA GLN A 354 -2.49 -1.62 4.78
C GLN A 354 -3.83 -2.40 4.67
N ALA A 355 -4.92 -1.75 4.29
CA ALA A 355 -6.26 -2.32 4.32
C ALA A 355 -7.14 -1.70 3.23
N THR A 356 -8.24 -2.38 2.91
CA THR A 356 -9.14 -2.05 1.81
C THR A 356 -9.78 -0.66 1.91
N MET A 357 -10.05 -0.13 3.10
CA MET A 357 -10.58 1.25 3.23
C MET A 357 -9.51 2.34 3.03
N LEU A 358 -8.23 1.95 2.90
CA LEU A 358 -7.12 2.80 2.49
C LEU A 358 -6.75 2.60 1.01
N ASP A 359 -7.51 1.83 0.25
CA ASP A 359 -7.26 1.62 -1.18
C ASP A 359 -7.43 2.91 -1.98
N ILE A 360 -6.56 3.14 -2.96
CA ILE A 360 -6.57 4.34 -3.79
C ILE A 360 -7.88 4.53 -4.55
N ASP A 361 -8.56 3.43 -4.91
CA ASP A 361 -9.81 3.44 -5.67
C ASP A 361 -11.03 3.22 -4.78
N PHE A 362 -10.94 2.26 -3.84
CA PHE A 362 -12.10 1.80 -3.05
C PHE A 362 -12.16 2.40 -1.64
N GLY A 363 -11.12 3.10 -1.21
CA GLY A 363 -11.03 3.69 0.12
C GLY A 363 -11.69 5.06 0.24
N THR A 364 -11.50 5.70 1.38
CA THR A 364 -12.04 7.04 1.69
C THR A 364 -11.22 8.17 1.06
N TYR A 365 -11.14 8.22 -0.28
CA TYR A 365 -10.37 9.21 -1.01
C TYR A 365 -10.74 10.66 -0.62
N PRO A 366 -9.76 11.58 -0.40
CA PRO A 366 -8.32 11.43 -0.64
C PRO A 366 -7.51 10.85 0.55
N PHE A 367 -8.15 10.48 1.65
CA PHE A 367 -7.50 9.96 2.87
C PHE A 367 -7.20 8.46 2.76
N VAL A 368 -6.37 8.12 1.77
CA VAL A 368 -6.03 6.75 1.37
C VAL A 368 -4.53 6.63 1.09
N THR A 369 -4.03 5.41 0.89
CA THR A 369 -2.68 5.20 0.36
C THR A 369 -2.66 5.29 -1.15
N SER A 370 -1.46 5.31 -1.75
CA SER A 370 -1.26 5.40 -3.21
C SER A 370 -1.12 4.05 -3.89
N SER A 371 -1.39 2.96 -3.16
CA SER A 371 -1.40 1.58 -3.65
C SER A 371 -2.81 0.99 -3.57
N SER A 372 -2.94 -0.28 -3.98
CA SER A 372 -4.20 -1.03 -3.94
C SER A 372 -4.12 -2.20 -2.94
N PRO A 373 -4.42 -1.99 -1.64
CA PRO A 373 -4.55 -3.05 -0.64
C PRO A 373 -5.67 -4.07 -0.88
N SER A 374 -6.56 -3.82 -1.84
CA SER A 374 -7.57 -4.78 -2.27
C SER A 374 -6.98 -6.03 -2.94
N ALA A 375 -7.81 -7.07 -3.09
CA ALA A 375 -7.42 -8.34 -3.69
C ALA A 375 -6.86 -8.20 -5.12
N GLY A 376 -7.33 -7.21 -5.89
CA GLY A 376 -6.79 -6.91 -7.21
C GLY A 376 -5.29 -6.54 -7.18
N GLY A 377 -4.84 -5.91 -6.09
CA GLY A 377 -3.44 -5.58 -5.85
C GLY A 377 -2.51 -6.80 -5.77
N ILE A 378 -3.04 -7.97 -5.38
CA ILE A 378 -2.30 -9.23 -5.40
C ILE A 378 -1.87 -9.57 -6.83
N CYS A 379 -2.82 -9.48 -7.76
CA CYS A 379 -2.59 -9.85 -9.16
C CYS A 379 -1.61 -8.87 -9.82
N THR A 380 -1.85 -7.57 -9.68
CA THR A 380 -1.00 -6.53 -10.30
C THR A 380 0.37 -6.42 -9.64
N GLY A 381 0.48 -6.79 -8.36
CA GLY A 381 1.68 -6.66 -7.55
C GLY A 381 2.63 -7.87 -7.57
N LEU A 382 2.15 -9.04 -8.00
CA LEU A 382 2.94 -10.27 -8.10
C LEU A 382 2.98 -10.89 -9.51
N GLY A 383 2.17 -10.40 -10.45
CA GLY A 383 2.08 -11.00 -11.78
C GLY A 383 1.38 -12.36 -11.78
N ILE A 384 0.44 -12.58 -10.86
CA ILE A 384 -0.36 -13.79 -10.76
C ILE A 384 -1.68 -13.59 -11.52
N ALA A 385 -2.12 -14.61 -12.26
CA ALA A 385 -3.42 -14.59 -12.91
C ALA A 385 -4.56 -14.60 -11.88
N PRO A 386 -5.64 -13.81 -12.04
CA PRO A 386 -6.74 -13.77 -11.07
C PRO A 386 -7.36 -15.14 -10.75
N ARG A 387 -7.39 -16.06 -11.72
CA ARG A 387 -7.89 -17.43 -11.55
C ARG A 387 -7.04 -18.32 -10.63
N ALA A 388 -5.79 -17.95 -10.39
CA ALA A 388 -4.89 -18.71 -9.52
C ALA A 388 -5.09 -18.34 -8.05
N LEU A 389 -5.70 -17.18 -7.76
CA LEU A 389 -6.00 -16.74 -6.40
C LEU A 389 -7.14 -17.58 -5.83
N GLY A 390 -6.90 -18.17 -4.65
CA GLY A 390 -7.89 -18.93 -3.91
C GLY A 390 -8.43 -18.14 -2.72
N ASP A 391 -8.28 -18.70 -1.53
CA ASP A 391 -8.86 -18.18 -0.29
C ASP A 391 -8.27 -16.83 0.10
N LEU A 392 -9.16 -15.91 0.49
CA LEU A 392 -8.79 -14.60 1.01
C LEU A 392 -9.31 -14.46 2.44
N VAL A 393 -8.37 -14.30 3.37
CA VAL A 393 -8.65 -14.07 4.78
C VAL A 393 -8.68 -12.58 5.04
N GLY A 394 -9.87 -12.05 5.32
CA GLY A 394 -10.07 -10.67 5.73
C GLY A 394 -9.84 -10.51 7.24
N VAL A 395 -8.84 -9.71 7.62
CA VAL A 395 -8.53 -9.40 9.01
C VAL A 395 -9.33 -8.18 9.46
N VAL A 396 -10.12 -8.37 10.52
CA VAL A 396 -10.98 -7.35 11.10
C VAL A 396 -10.59 -7.16 12.56
N SER A 397 -10.30 -5.92 12.98
CA SER A 397 -10.13 -5.59 14.39
C SER A 397 -11.48 -5.51 15.09
N ARG A 398 -11.52 -5.94 16.36
CA ARG A 398 -12.74 -5.92 17.19
C ARG A 398 -13.30 -4.50 17.41
N MET A 399 -12.46 -3.48 17.25
CA MET A 399 -12.84 -2.08 17.43
C MET A 399 -12.42 -1.27 16.22
N LEU A 400 -13.35 -0.46 15.70
CA LEU A 400 -13.02 0.63 14.79
C LEU A 400 -12.42 1.76 15.63
N LEU A 401 -11.14 2.08 15.40
CA LEU A 401 -10.56 3.33 15.87
C LEU A 401 -11.13 4.44 14.99
N LEU A 402 -12.25 5.02 15.42
CA LEU A 402 -12.86 6.21 14.81
C LEU A 402 -12.28 7.49 15.42
#